data_AF-A0A3S3PGP3-F1
#
_entry.id   AF-A0A3S3PGP3-F1
#
_cell.length_a   1.000
_cell.length_b   1.000
_cell.length_c   1.000
_cell.angle_alpha   90.00
_cell.angle_beta   90.00
_cell.angle_gamma   90.00
#
_symmetry.space_group_name_H-M   'P 1'
#
loop_
_entity.id
_entity.type
_entity.pdbx_description
1 polymer ?
#
loop_
_entity_poly.entity_id
_entity_poly.type
_entity_poly.pdbx_seq_one_letter_code
_entity_poly.pdbx_strand_id
1 'polypeptide(L)'
;MTEDRAGANGNADDDYCIQNGVAAYWERTEPEPGCVRRQYAGQDNIIPAWHSPEFITSILQTSNTFDEFRNRLEYSLHSLMHNNIGGRLGDLTSKGSFNDFVFLLIHSNIDRIWAKWQLADQRNYFAYDGSWLSPDDGVTYPTASLDQEMNPFDILVQDAMAINSTELPITYDEFFTAKPFQENIDAIRRTNSIKIRRRFPKLFESNPEINPMYVDLPPVCSVDEFSGSLVKMTKPRILSNKEITRLNFNIKQMNQVQKESIDFIDFMNSLDYLSAYTRRVKSKRT
;
A
#
# COMPACT_ATOMS: atom_id res chain seq x y z
N MET A 1 16.60 -0.99 -0.88
CA MET A 1 16.66 -2.42 -0.51
C MET A 1 18.12 -2.84 -0.49
N THR A 2 18.50 -3.77 0.39
CA THR A 2 19.90 -4.18 0.56
C THR A 2 20.22 -5.42 -0.29
N GLU A 3 21.46 -5.50 -0.76
CA GLU A 3 21.96 -6.57 -1.64
C GLU A 3 21.95 -7.94 -0.95
N ASP A 4 22.06 -7.99 0.38
CA ASP A 4 22.10 -9.21 1.20
C ASP A 4 20.72 -9.76 1.57
N ARG A 5 19.64 -8.99 1.31
CA ARG A 5 18.25 -9.38 1.64
C ARG A 5 17.43 -9.61 0.37
N ALA A 6 16.51 -8.70 0.06
CA ALA A 6 15.64 -8.82 -1.11
C ALA A 6 16.36 -8.50 -2.45
N GLY A 7 17.63 -8.11 -2.38
CA GLY A 7 18.43 -7.67 -3.53
C GLY A 7 18.24 -6.19 -3.82
N ALA A 8 19.14 -5.63 -4.63
CA ALA A 8 19.13 -4.27 -5.12
C ALA A 8 18.38 -4.16 -6.46
N ASN A 9 18.64 -3.09 -7.20
CA ASN A 9 18.10 -2.92 -8.54
C ASN A 9 18.67 -3.98 -9.50
N GLY A 10 17.99 -4.21 -10.61
CA GLY A 10 18.54 -4.99 -11.71
C GLY A 10 19.70 -4.28 -12.39
N ASN A 11 20.62 -5.05 -12.97
CA ASN A 11 21.77 -4.52 -13.67
C ASN A 11 21.36 -3.98 -15.05
N ALA A 12 21.48 -2.66 -15.27
CA ALA A 12 21.06 -2.01 -16.51
C ALA A 12 21.86 -2.46 -17.74
N ASP A 13 23.09 -2.95 -17.57
CA ASP A 13 23.94 -3.48 -18.64
C ASP A 13 23.63 -4.96 -18.95
N ASP A 14 22.79 -5.59 -18.14
CA ASP A 14 22.36 -6.98 -18.25
C ASP A 14 20.83 -7.07 -18.18
N ASP A 15 20.17 -6.26 -19.01
CA ASP A 15 18.71 -6.28 -19.20
C ASP A 15 17.88 -6.20 -17.90
N TYR A 16 18.43 -5.49 -16.90
CA TYR A 16 17.86 -5.34 -15.57
C TYR A 16 17.67 -6.67 -14.81
N CYS A 17 18.45 -7.70 -15.12
CA CYS A 17 18.48 -8.93 -14.34
C CYS A 17 18.89 -8.67 -12.88
N ILE A 18 18.22 -9.31 -11.94
CA ILE A 18 18.58 -9.27 -10.51
C ILE A 18 19.82 -10.15 -10.28
N GLN A 19 20.89 -9.56 -9.72
CA GLN A 19 22.19 -10.22 -9.54
C GLN A 19 22.58 -10.42 -8.06
N ASN A 20 21.73 -10.02 -7.11
CA ASN A 20 22.00 -10.16 -5.68
C ASN A 20 20.69 -10.32 -4.87
N GLY A 21 20.83 -10.73 -3.61
CA GLY A 21 19.74 -11.05 -2.70
C GLY A 21 19.06 -12.38 -2.99
N VAL A 22 17.90 -12.59 -2.35
CA VAL A 22 17.12 -13.84 -2.43
C VAL A 22 16.75 -14.22 -3.86
N ALA A 23 16.47 -13.23 -4.71
CA ALA A 23 16.07 -13.44 -6.11
C ALA A 23 17.24 -13.37 -7.10
N ALA A 24 18.49 -13.42 -6.63
CA ALA A 24 19.67 -13.39 -7.49
C ALA A 24 19.64 -14.54 -8.50
N TYR A 25 19.78 -14.19 -9.78
CA TYR A 25 19.88 -15.15 -10.89
C TYR A 25 18.68 -16.09 -11.01
N TRP A 26 17.52 -15.71 -10.47
CA TRP A 26 16.30 -16.45 -10.72
C TRP A 26 15.92 -16.37 -12.20
N GLU A 27 15.46 -17.49 -12.71
CA GLU A 27 14.88 -17.60 -14.05
C GLU A 27 13.37 -17.69 -13.92
N ARG A 28 12.66 -16.94 -14.77
CA ARG A 28 11.22 -17.04 -14.96
C ARG A 28 10.93 -17.79 -16.25
N THR A 29 9.83 -18.51 -16.28
CA THR A 29 9.27 -19.16 -17.48
C THR A 29 8.05 -18.43 -18.03
N GLU A 30 7.38 -17.65 -17.19
CA GLU A 30 6.14 -16.92 -17.51
C GLU A 30 6.31 -15.41 -17.26
N PRO A 31 5.66 -14.52 -18.03
CA PRO A 31 4.91 -14.83 -19.26
C PRO A 31 5.82 -15.23 -20.43
N GLU A 32 7.13 -15.05 -20.29
CA GLU A 32 8.15 -15.46 -21.24
C GLU A 32 9.35 -16.02 -20.45
N PRO A 33 10.23 -16.84 -21.05
CA PRO A 33 11.49 -17.23 -20.44
C PRO A 33 12.47 -16.06 -20.25
N GLY A 34 13.31 -16.11 -19.22
CA GLY A 34 14.40 -15.15 -19.00
C GLY A 34 14.77 -14.97 -17.52
N CYS A 35 15.68 -14.05 -17.21
CA CYS A 35 15.96 -13.69 -15.83
C CYS A 35 14.80 -12.88 -15.22
N VAL A 36 14.68 -12.91 -13.89
CA VAL A 36 13.81 -11.99 -13.16
C VAL A 36 14.39 -10.58 -13.20
N ARG A 37 13.57 -9.59 -13.58
CA ARG A 37 14.01 -8.21 -13.81
C ARG A 37 13.47 -7.23 -12.79
N ARG A 38 14.31 -6.26 -12.39
CA ARG A 38 13.92 -5.14 -11.51
C ARG A 38 14.49 -3.83 -12.02
N GLN A 39 13.65 -2.80 -12.08
CA GLN A 39 14.06 -1.46 -12.50
C GLN A 39 13.40 -0.42 -11.60
N TYR A 40 14.13 0.09 -10.61
CA TYR A 40 13.64 1.18 -9.78
C TYR A 40 13.27 2.40 -10.63
N ALA A 41 12.11 2.99 -10.34
CA ALA A 41 11.55 4.08 -11.15
C ALA A 41 12.17 5.47 -10.86
N GLY A 42 12.99 5.58 -9.82
CA GLY A 42 13.69 6.81 -9.47
C GLY A 42 15.02 6.95 -10.19
N GLN A 43 15.60 8.14 -10.08
CA GLN A 43 16.95 8.40 -10.59
C GLN A 43 17.98 7.69 -9.70
N ASP A 44 19.16 7.42 -10.26
CA ASP A 44 20.34 6.90 -9.54
C ASP A 44 20.08 5.62 -8.73
N ASN A 45 19.29 4.68 -9.28
CA ASN A 45 18.90 3.43 -8.60
C ASN A 45 18.19 3.66 -7.25
N ILE A 46 17.38 4.71 -7.16
CA ILE A 46 16.58 5.00 -5.97
C ILE A 46 15.12 4.58 -6.20
N ILE A 47 14.51 3.97 -5.18
CA ILE A 47 13.06 3.73 -5.15
C ILE A 47 12.38 5.04 -4.75
N PRO A 48 11.48 5.62 -5.56
CA PRO A 48 10.77 6.84 -5.20
C PRO A 48 9.93 6.68 -3.92
N ALA A 49 9.59 7.81 -3.31
CA ALA A 49 8.74 7.84 -2.13
C ALA A 49 7.33 7.28 -2.40
N TRP A 50 6.70 6.80 -1.34
CA TRP A 50 5.45 6.05 -1.37
C TRP A 50 4.32 6.96 -0.90
N HIS A 51 3.10 6.42 -0.80
CA HIS A 51 2.04 7.16 -0.13
C HIS A 51 2.33 7.24 1.38
N SER A 52 1.97 8.37 1.99
CA SER A 52 2.29 8.58 3.39
C SER A 52 1.47 7.66 4.29
N PRO A 53 2.01 7.17 5.42
CA PRO A 53 1.25 6.27 6.28
C PRO A 53 -0.02 6.90 6.84
N GLU A 54 -0.03 8.22 7.03
CA GLU A 54 -1.20 8.98 7.48
C GLU A 54 -2.29 9.02 6.41
N PHE A 55 -1.92 9.03 5.13
CA PHE A 55 -2.85 8.90 4.03
C PHE A 55 -3.49 7.50 4.02
N ILE A 56 -2.70 6.43 4.22
CA ILE A 56 -3.23 5.06 4.32
C ILE A 56 -4.15 4.91 5.53
N THR A 57 -3.78 5.51 6.65
CA THR A 57 -4.64 5.57 7.85
C THR A 57 -5.96 6.28 7.56
N SER A 58 -5.92 7.38 6.80
CA SER A 58 -7.14 8.05 6.35
C SER A 58 -8.01 7.15 5.46
N ILE A 59 -7.40 6.31 4.61
CA ILE A 59 -8.16 5.30 3.85
C ILE A 59 -8.89 4.33 4.79
N LEU A 60 -8.20 3.77 5.77
CA LEU A 60 -8.79 2.85 6.77
C LEU A 60 -9.97 3.48 7.52
N GLN A 61 -9.90 4.78 7.78
CA GLN A 61 -10.92 5.48 8.55
C GLN A 61 -12.10 5.97 7.73
N THR A 62 -11.90 6.35 6.46
CA THR A 62 -12.98 6.95 5.66
C THR A 62 -13.64 5.99 4.68
N SER A 63 -13.05 4.82 4.42
CA SER A 63 -13.68 3.80 3.57
C SER A 63 -14.75 3.02 4.32
N ASN A 64 -16.00 3.12 3.85
CA ASN A 64 -17.17 2.54 4.51
C ASN A 64 -17.63 1.21 3.91
N THR A 65 -17.17 0.87 2.70
CA THR A 65 -17.41 -0.42 2.06
C THR A 65 -16.09 -1.06 1.65
N PHE A 66 -16.10 -2.38 1.39
CA PHE A 66 -14.92 -3.08 0.92
C PHE A 66 -14.53 -2.57 -0.47
N ASP A 67 -15.49 -2.34 -1.37
CA ASP A 67 -15.25 -1.79 -2.70
C ASP A 67 -14.52 -0.43 -2.65
N GLU A 68 -14.96 0.47 -1.78
CA GLU A 68 -14.29 1.76 -1.57
C GLU A 68 -12.87 1.57 -1.02
N PHE A 69 -12.71 0.71 -0.01
CA PHE A 69 -11.43 0.39 0.60
C PHE A 69 -10.44 -0.21 -0.40
N ARG A 70 -10.81 -1.32 -1.07
CA ARG A 70 -9.95 -2.01 -2.04
C ARG A 70 -9.53 -1.07 -3.15
N ASN A 71 -10.46 -0.30 -3.74
CA ASN A 71 -10.12 0.58 -4.84
C ASN A 71 -9.12 1.65 -4.38
N ARG A 72 -9.36 2.29 -3.23
CA ARG A 72 -8.44 3.33 -2.74
C ARG A 72 -7.06 2.77 -2.40
N LEU A 73 -6.96 1.56 -1.86
CA LEU A 73 -5.67 0.91 -1.57
C LEU A 73 -4.94 0.47 -2.85
N GLU A 74 -5.67 -0.12 -3.80
CA GLU A 74 -5.20 -0.57 -5.12
C GLU A 74 -4.59 0.58 -5.93
N TYR A 75 -5.32 1.69 -6.05
CA TYR A 75 -4.89 2.89 -6.77
C TYR A 75 -3.84 3.72 -6.02
N SER A 76 -3.57 3.43 -4.74
CA SER A 76 -2.57 4.14 -3.94
C SER A 76 -1.34 3.28 -3.71
N LEU A 77 -1.18 2.76 -2.48
CA LEU A 77 0.04 2.12 -2.02
C LEU A 77 0.40 0.96 -2.93
N HIS A 78 -0.53 0.04 -3.18
CA HIS A 78 -0.33 -1.15 -3.99
C HIS A 78 0.29 -0.80 -5.35
N SER A 79 -0.42 -0.03 -6.18
CA SER A 79 0.08 0.42 -7.48
C SER A 79 1.44 1.09 -7.36
N LEU A 80 1.63 2.00 -6.40
CA LEU A 80 2.88 2.73 -6.28
C LEU A 80 4.05 1.83 -5.84
N MET A 81 3.82 0.80 -5.01
CA MET A 81 4.84 -0.19 -4.62
C MET A 81 5.36 -0.93 -5.87
N HIS A 82 4.44 -1.50 -6.65
CA HIS A 82 4.75 -2.21 -7.89
C HIS A 82 5.52 -1.32 -8.87
N ASN A 83 5.02 -0.10 -9.07
CA ASN A 83 5.60 0.82 -10.04
C ASN A 83 6.96 1.39 -9.62
N ASN A 84 7.15 1.70 -8.35
CA ASN A 84 8.40 2.29 -7.88
C ASN A 84 9.56 1.28 -7.89
N ILE A 85 9.27 0.01 -7.67
CA ILE A 85 10.28 -1.06 -7.63
C ILE A 85 10.47 -1.70 -9.03
N GLY A 86 9.39 -1.98 -9.75
CA GLY A 86 9.45 -2.62 -11.07
C GLY A 86 9.71 -1.66 -12.23
N GLY A 87 9.34 -0.38 -12.10
CA GLY A 87 9.55 0.62 -13.14
C GLY A 87 8.94 0.23 -14.47
N ARG A 88 9.65 0.50 -15.58
CA ARG A 88 9.11 0.25 -16.92
C ARG A 88 9.41 -1.16 -17.41
N LEU A 89 10.57 -1.71 -17.06
CA LEU A 89 11.12 -2.95 -17.61
C LEU A 89 11.17 -4.11 -16.62
N GLY A 90 10.93 -3.85 -15.33
CA GLY A 90 10.92 -4.90 -14.30
C GLY A 90 9.61 -5.66 -14.24
N ASP A 91 9.71 -6.90 -13.79
CA ASP A 91 8.61 -7.87 -13.81
C ASP A 91 7.47 -7.45 -12.86
N LEU A 92 7.76 -6.74 -11.77
CA LEU A 92 6.80 -6.24 -10.79
C LEU A 92 5.69 -5.33 -11.36
N THR A 93 5.83 -4.79 -12.57
CA THR A 93 4.77 -3.99 -13.23
C THR A 93 4.07 -4.73 -14.38
N SER A 94 4.32 -6.03 -14.51
CA SER A 94 3.79 -6.88 -15.56
C SER A 94 2.86 -7.96 -14.98
N LYS A 95 2.29 -8.79 -15.86
CA LYS A 95 1.55 -9.99 -15.45
C LYS A 95 2.44 -11.01 -14.71
N GLY A 96 3.75 -10.96 -14.91
CA GLY A 96 4.74 -11.80 -14.22
C GLY A 96 5.27 -11.18 -12.92
N SER A 97 4.52 -10.29 -12.27
CA SER A 97 4.98 -9.62 -11.06
C SER A 97 5.37 -10.58 -9.93
N PHE A 98 4.70 -11.72 -9.86
CA PHE A 98 4.98 -12.81 -8.92
C PHE A 98 6.36 -13.45 -9.07
N ASN A 99 7.06 -13.25 -10.20
CA ASN A 99 8.41 -13.79 -10.40
C ASN A 99 9.45 -13.10 -9.50
N ASP A 100 9.20 -11.85 -9.10
CA ASP A 100 10.06 -11.15 -8.16
C ASP A 100 9.60 -11.42 -6.73
N PHE A 101 10.48 -11.98 -5.88
CA PHE A 101 10.21 -12.26 -4.47
C PHE A 101 9.57 -11.09 -3.71
N VAL A 102 9.89 -9.84 -4.07
CA VAL A 102 9.35 -8.64 -3.43
C VAL A 102 7.83 -8.53 -3.61
N PHE A 103 7.25 -9.18 -4.62
CA PHE A 103 5.81 -9.33 -4.78
C PHE A 103 5.15 -9.84 -3.49
N LEU A 104 5.71 -10.89 -2.88
CA LEU A 104 5.18 -11.48 -1.65
C LEU A 104 5.27 -10.50 -0.48
N LEU A 105 6.33 -9.70 -0.41
CA LEU A 105 6.50 -8.68 0.64
C LEU A 105 5.49 -7.53 0.48
N ILE A 106 5.27 -7.09 -0.76
CA ILE A 106 4.24 -6.09 -1.09
C ILE A 106 2.87 -6.61 -0.67
N HIS A 107 2.47 -7.79 -1.14
CA HIS A 107 1.16 -8.35 -0.85
C HIS A 107 0.98 -8.74 0.62
N SER A 108 2.02 -9.14 1.33
CA SER A 108 1.97 -9.32 2.79
C SER A 108 1.65 -8.02 3.52
N ASN A 109 2.15 -6.89 3.02
CA ASN A 109 1.83 -5.57 3.60
C ASN A 109 0.43 -5.08 3.19
N ILE A 110 -0.04 -5.41 1.98
CA ILE A 110 -1.42 -5.12 1.55
C ILE A 110 -2.43 -5.92 2.39
N ASP A 111 -2.18 -7.22 2.58
CA ASP A 111 -3.01 -8.08 3.43
C ASP A 111 -3.03 -7.59 4.88
N ARG A 112 -1.87 -7.20 5.44
CA ARG A 112 -1.81 -6.55 6.75
C ARG A 112 -2.70 -5.31 6.86
N ILE A 113 -2.69 -4.45 5.85
CA ILE A 113 -3.54 -3.25 5.82
C ILE A 113 -5.02 -3.62 5.69
N TRP A 114 -5.35 -4.66 4.92
CA TRP A 114 -6.72 -5.16 4.82
C TRP A 114 -7.21 -5.75 6.14
N ALA A 115 -6.41 -6.57 6.82
CA ALA A 115 -6.72 -7.09 8.14
C ALA A 115 -6.94 -5.96 9.16
N LYS A 116 -6.16 -4.87 9.10
CA LYS A 116 -6.43 -3.67 9.91
C LYS A 116 -7.81 -3.06 9.62
N TRP A 117 -8.19 -2.95 8.35
CA TRP A 117 -9.52 -2.45 7.98
C TRP A 117 -10.65 -3.37 8.47
N GLN A 118 -10.48 -4.68 8.37
CA GLN A 118 -11.45 -5.69 8.85
C GLN A 118 -11.61 -5.63 10.36
N LEU A 119 -10.51 -5.53 11.11
CA LEU A 119 -10.53 -5.52 12.57
C LEU A 119 -10.93 -4.16 13.15
N ALA A 120 -10.84 -3.08 12.36
CA ALA A 120 -11.21 -1.73 12.79
C ALA A 120 -12.69 -1.56 13.09
N ASP A 121 -13.58 -2.38 12.49
CA ASP A 121 -15.03 -2.32 12.67
C ASP A 121 -15.60 -3.71 12.41
N GLN A 122 -16.43 -4.24 13.32
CA GLN A 122 -16.98 -5.60 13.17
C GLN A 122 -17.75 -5.81 11.85
N ARG A 123 -18.36 -4.74 11.31
CA ARG A 123 -19.08 -4.80 10.03
C ARG A 123 -18.16 -5.06 8.84
N ASN A 124 -16.87 -4.74 8.98
CA ASN A 124 -15.88 -4.92 7.93
C ASN A 124 -15.35 -6.36 7.85
N TYR A 125 -15.51 -7.16 8.91
CA TYR A 125 -14.83 -8.45 9.04
C TYR A 125 -15.14 -9.41 7.87
N PHE A 126 -16.41 -9.50 7.48
CA PHE A 126 -16.86 -10.25 6.30
C PHE A 126 -17.41 -9.33 5.19
N ALA A 127 -17.06 -8.05 5.19
CA ALA A 127 -17.51 -7.14 4.14
C ALA A 127 -16.83 -7.50 2.82
N TYR A 128 -17.65 -7.85 1.82
CA TYR A 128 -17.18 -8.20 0.48
C TYR A 128 -18.23 -7.74 -0.54
N ASP A 129 -17.99 -6.56 -1.12
CA ASP A 129 -18.88 -5.94 -2.11
C ASP A 129 -18.11 -5.43 -3.34
N GLY A 130 -18.86 -4.89 -4.29
CA GLY A 130 -18.33 -4.39 -5.55
C GLY A 130 -18.43 -5.39 -6.69
N SER A 131 -18.06 -4.93 -7.88
CA SER A 131 -18.04 -5.76 -9.07
C SER A 131 -16.80 -6.64 -9.11
N TRP A 132 -16.95 -7.85 -9.66
CA TRP A 132 -15.86 -8.78 -9.90
C TRP A 132 -15.87 -9.21 -11.38
N LEU A 133 -14.68 -9.45 -11.94
CA LEU A 133 -14.50 -9.97 -13.28
C LEU A 133 -14.34 -11.48 -13.21
N SER A 134 -15.26 -12.21 -13.83
CA SER A 134 -15.18 -13.67 -13.87
C SER A 134 -14.02 -14.14 -14.75
N PRO A 135 -13.12 -14.98 -14.23
CA PRO A 135 -12.01 -15.52 -15.00
C PRO A 135 -12.48 -16.53 -16.04
N ASP A 136 -13.65 -17.15 -15.86
CA ASP A 136 -14.15 -18.25 -16.69
C ASP A 136 -14.76 -17.75 -18.01
N ASP A 137 -15.51 -16.66 -17.95
CA ASP A 137 -16.26 -16.11 -19.09
C ASP A 137 -15.89 -14.65 -19.42
N GLY A 138 -15.05 -14.00 -18.61
CA GLY A 138 -14.65 -12.61 -18.80
C GLY A 138 -15.76 -11.60 -18.54
N VAL A 139 -16.87 -12.01 -17.91
CA VAL A 139 -18.01 -11.13 -17.62
C VAL A 139 -17.78 -10.41 -16.30
N THR A 140 -18.03 -9.10 -16.28
CA THR A 140 -18.07 -8.33 -15.03
C THR A 140 -19.45 -8.45 -14.39
N TYR A 141 -19.50 -9.11 -13.25
CA TYR A 141 -20.69 -9.20 -12.44
C TYR A 141 -20.74 -8.05 -11.43
N PRO A 142 -21.92 -7.49 -11.14
CA PRO A 142 -22.05 -6.29 -10.32
C PRO A 142 -21.85 -6.54 -8.82
N THR A 143 -21.87 -7.81 -8.39
CA THR A 143 -21.85 -8.16 -6.97
C THR A 143 -20.98 -9.38 -6.76
N ALA A 144 -19.93 -9.19 -5.96
CA ALA A 144 -19.10 -10.25 -5.41
C ALA A 144 -19.85 -10.95 -4.25
N SER A 145 -19.52 -12.20 -3.97
CA SER A 145 -20.16 -13.02 -2.95
C SER A 145 -19.13 -13.85 -2.18
N LEU A 146 -19.41 -14.07 -0.90
CA LEU A 146 -18.58 -14.87 0.00
C LEU A 146 -18.59 -16.37 -0.34
N ASP A 147 -19.64 -16.83 -1.03
CA ASP A 147 -19.78 -18.24 -1.47
C ASP A 147 -19.11 -18.50 -2.83
N GLN A 148 -18.31 -17.56 -3.33
CA GLN A 148 -17.60 -17.73 -4.61
C GLN A 148 -16.35 -18.57 -4.43
N GLU A 149 -16.12 -19.49 -5.35
CA GLU A 149 -14.87 -20.25 -5.43
C GLU A 149 -13.73 -19.35 -5.94
N MET A 150 -12.57 -19.45 -5.29
CA MET A 150 -11.38 -18.68 -5.64
C MET A 150 -10.49 -19.45 -6.62
N ASN A 151 -10.94 -19.62 -7.86
CA ASN A 151 -10.16 -20.32 -8.90
C ASN A 151 -8.71 -19.78 -9.04
N PRO A 152 -7.70 -20.65 -9.15
CA PRO A 152 -7.76 -22.12 -9.26
C PRO A 152 -7.69 -22.85 -7.91
N PHE A 153 -7.92 -22.15 -6.80
CA PHE A 153 -7.90 -22.74 -5.46
C PHE A 153 -9.31 -23.22 -5.10
N ASP A 154 -9.43 -24.48 -4.69
CA ASP A 154 -10.69 -25.11 -4.26
C ASP A 154 -11.14 -24.61 -2.86
N ILE A 155 -11.18 -23.27 -2.67
CA ILE A 155 -11.61 -22.60 -1.44
C ILE A 155 -12.66 -21.54 -1.76
N LEU A 156 -13.52 -21.24 -0.79
CA LEU A 156 -14.49 -20.16 -0.93
C LEU A 156 -13.88 -18.84 -0.45
N VAL A 157 -14.39 -17.72 -0.98
CA VAL A 157 -13.96 -16.39 -0.52
C VAL A 157 -14.12 -16.26 1.00
N GLN A 158 -15.21 -16.76 1.59
CA GLN A 158 -15.43 -16.72 3.04
C GLN A 158 -14.31 -17.36 3.85
N ASP A 159 -13.67 -18.41 3.32
CA ASP A 159 -12.59 -19.14 4.00
C ASP A 159 -11.30 -18.29 4.03
N ALA A 160 -11.16 -17.36 3.09
CA ALA A 160 -10.04 -16.43 3.00
C ALA A 160 -10.27 -15.11 3.76
N MET A 161 -11.47 -14.85 4.29
CA MET A 161 -11.78 -13.57 4.95
C MET A 161 -11.22 -13.47 6.38
N ALA A 162 -11.05 -14.60 7.07
CA ALA A 162 -10.77 -14.60 8.51
C ALA A 162 -9.32 -15.01 8.79
N ILE A 163 -8.45 -14.03 9.05
CA ILE A 163 -7.13 -14.32 9.64
C ILE A 163 -7.29 -14.88 11.06
N ASN A 164 -6.32 -15.66 11.51
CA ASN A 164 -6.35 -16.40 12.77
C ASN A 164 -7.57 -17.36 12.88
N SER A 165 -8.04 -17.87 11.74
CA SER A 165 -9.04 -18.94 11.67
C SER A 165 -8.37 -20.30 11.50
N THR A 166 -9.17 -21.37 11.46
CA THR A 166 -8.67 -22.72 11.14
C THR A 166 -8.06 -22.79 9.73
N GLU A 167 -8.68 -22.12 8.76
CA GLU A 167 -8.25 -22.14 7.36
C GLU A 167 -7.06 -21.21 7.11
N LEU A 168 -6.99 -20.09 7.84
CA LEU A 168 -5.87 -19.14 7.80
C LEU A 168 -5.31 -18.90 9.21
N PRO A 169 -4.48 -19.82 9.74
CA PRO A 169 -3.89 -19.72 11.09
C PRO A 169 -2.68 -18.78 11.12
N ILE A 170 -2.79 -17.63 10.44
CA ILE A 170 -1.77 -16.58 10.36
C ILE A 170 -2.26 -15.30 11.01
N THR A 171 -1.32 -14.46 11.43
CA THR A 171 -1.60 -13.11 11.93
C THR A 171 -0.32 -12.28 11.86
N TYR A 172 -0.43 -10.98 12.13
CA TYR A 172 0.67 -10.04 12.11
C TYR A 172 1.14 -9.70 13.53
N ASP A 173 2.44 -9.47 13.67
CA ASP A 173 3.10 -9.08 14.93
C ASP A 173 2.42 -7.90 15.62
N GLU A 174 2.01 -6.88 14.85
CA GLU A 174 1.33 -5.69 15.36
C GLU A 174 0.00 -5.99 16.07
N PHE A 175 -0.66 -7.12 15.76
CA PHE A 175 -1.93 -7.51 16.39
C PHE A 175 -1.74 -8.17 17.77
N PHE A 176 -0.52 -8.62 18.10
CA PHE A 176 -0.19 -9.11 19.43
C PHE A 176 0.25 -7.99 20.39
N THR A 177 0.82 -6.92 19.84
CA THR A 177 1.36 -5.83 20.64
C THR A 177 0.26 -4.83 21.00
N ALA A 178 -0.24 -4.88 22.24
CA ALA A 178 -1.24 -3.96 22.79
C ALA A 178 -0.76 -2.50 22.96
N LYS A 179 0.26 -2.06 22.20
CA LYS A 179 0.78 -0.69 22.28
C LYS A 179 0.60 0.00 20.92
N PRO A 180 -0.59 0.58 20.67
CA PRO A 180 -0.65 1.72 19.76
C PRO A 180 0.39 2.74 20.21
N PHE A 181 1.11 3.35 19.28
CA PHE A 181 1.97 4.51 19.56
C PHE A 181 1.06 5.72 19.87
N GLN A 182 0.46 5.69 21.07
CA GLN A 182 -0.64 6.55 21.53
C GLN A 182 -0.29 8.05 21.47
N GLU A 183 0.99 8.39 21.58
CA GLU A 183 1.47 9.77 21.67
C GLU A 183 1.11 10.63 20.45
N ASN A 184 1.07 10.07 19.24
CA ASN A 184 0.73 10.81 18.02
C ASN A 184 -0.77 11.05 17.86
N ILE A 185 -1.60 10.14 18.38
CA ILE A 185 -3.06 10.21 18.27
C ILE A 185 -3.60 11.34 19.15
N ASP A 186 -3.07 11.48 20.36
CA ASP A 186 -3.50 12.52 21.30
C ASP A 186 -3.13 13.93 20.83
N ALA A 187 -2.03 14.09 20.10
CA ALA A 187 -1.69 15.35 19.43
C ALA A 187 -2.74 15.73 18.37
N ILE A 188 -3.15 14.79 17.52
CA ILE A 188 -4.16 15.04 16.48
C ILE A 188 -5.55 15.25 17.07
N ARG A 189 -5.91 14.48 18.10
CA ARG A 189 -7.16 14.67 18.83
C ARG A 189 -7.24 16.07 19.43
N ARG A 190 -6.13 16.64 19.93
CA ARG A 190 -6.08 18.01 20.45
C ARG A 190 -6.28 19.08 19.39
N THR A 191 -5.85 18.87 18.15
CA THR A 191 -6.13 19.82 17.05
C THR A 191 -7.63 19.94 16.76
N ASN A 192 -8.37 18.82 16.84
CA ASN A 192 -9.84 18.73 16.77
C ASN A 192 -10.53 19.66 15.74
N SER A 193 -9.98 19.77 14.53
CA SER A 193 -10.61 20.60 13.48
C SER A 193 -11.59 19.78 12.62
N ILE A 194 -12.56 20.45 12.00
CA ILE A 194 -13.46 19.82 11.01
C ILE A 194 -12.65 19.12 9.91
N LYS A 195 -11.53 19.70 9.49
CA LYS A 195 -10.65 19.12 8.47
C LYS A 195 -10.03 17.79 8.93
N ILE A 196 -9.57 17.74 10.18
CA ILE A 196 -9.03 16.52 10.80
C ILE A 196 -10.13 15.45 10.92
N ARG A 197 -11.33 15.83 11.42
CA ARG A 197 -12.47 14.91 11.56
C ARG A 197 -12.91 14.29 10.22
N ARG A 198 -12.81 15.04 9.12
CA ARG A 198 -13.13 14.51 7.77
C ARG A 198 -12.12 13.50 7.25
N ARG A 199 -10.87 13.54 7.73
CA ARG A 199 -9.80 12.61 7.30
C ARG A 199 -9.60 11.45 8.27
N PHE A 200 -9.98 11.64 9.53
CA PHE A 200 -9.84 10.66 10.59
C PHE A 200 -11.11 10.59 11.47
N PRO A 201 -12.29 10.30 10.90
CA PRO A 201 -13.55 10.34 11.65
C PRO A 201 -13.56 9.38 12.83
N LYS A 202 -13.05 8.15 12.62
CA LYS A 202 -13.00 7.07 13.62
C LYS A 202 -12.16 7.41 14.85
N LEU A 203 -11.19 8.34 14.76
CA LEU A 203 -10.44 8.82 15.95
C LEU A 203 -11.29 9.62 16.95
N PHE A 204 -12.43 10.15 16.51
CA PHE A 204 -13.33 11.01 17.29
C PHE A 204 -14.69 10.37 17.56
N GLU A 205 -14.95 9.19 17.01
CA GLU A 205 -16.18 8.45 17.24
C GLU A 205 -16.13 7.76 18.60
N SER A 206 -17.24 7.81 19.33
CA SER A 206 -17.44 7.07 20.58
C SER A 206 -18.13 5.72 20.33
N ASN A 207 -17.82 5.07 19.20
CA ASN A 207 -18.35 3.75 18.91
C ASN A 207 -17.42 2.69 19.55
N PRO A 208 -17.87 1.95 20.58
CA PRO A 208 -17.05 0.93 21.22
C PRO A 208 -16.72 -0.26 20.30
N GLU A 209 -17.43 -0.42 19.17
CA GLU A 209 -17.14 -1.45 18.16
C GLU A 209 -15.97 -1.07 17.25
N ILE A 210 -15.58 0.21 17.23
CA ILE A 210 -14.40 0.66 16.50
C ILE A 210 -13.18 0.45 17.38
N ASN A 211 -12.28 -0.42 16.96
CA ASN A 211 -11.03 -0.61 17.68
C ASN A 211 -9.98 0.40 17.18
N PRO A 212 -9.59 1.39 18.02
CA PRO A 212 -8.68 2.44 17.62
C PRO A 212 -7.29 1.91 17.22
N MET A 213 -6.86 0.76 17.78
CA MET A 213 -5.57 0.14 17.50
C MET A 213 -5.37 -0.22 16.03
N TYR A 214 -6.46 -0.49 15.30
CA TYR A 214 -6.41 -0.92 13.90
C TYR A 214 -6.62 0.24 12.91
N VAL A 215 -6.81 1.47 13.40
CA VAL A 215 -6.93 2.71 12.61
C VAL A 215 -5.85 3.73 12.93
N ASP A 216 -4.73 3.25 13.46
CA ASP A 216 -3.60 4.03 13.96
C ASP A 216 -2.77 4.72 12.88
N LEU A 217 -2.16 5.84 13.30
CA LEU A 217 -1.10 6.52 12.57
C LEU A 217 0.24 5.92 13.01
N PRO A 218 0.98 5.22 12.13
CA PRO A 218 2.24 4.60 12.53
C PRO A 218 3.29 5.67 12.86
N PRO A 219 4.36 5.27 13.57
CA PRO A 219 5.35 6.21 14.08
C PRO A 219 5.96 7.06 12.97
N VAL A 220 6.36 8.24 13.42
CA VAL A 220 6.81 9.30 12.57
C VAL A 220 8.29 9.15 12.26
N CYS A 221 8.58 9.13 10.96
CA CYS A 221 9.92 9.02 10.35
C CYS A 221 10.62 7.69 10.64
N SER A 222 11.27 7.15 9.61
CA SER A 222 12.44 6.30 9.82
C SER A 222 13.58 7.17 10.31
N VAL A 223 14.11 6.88 11.49
CA VAL A 223 15.47 7.27 11.83
C VAL A 223 16.40 6.45 10.94
N ASP A 224 17.32 7.12 10.26
CA ASP A 224 18.40 6.42 9.58
C ASP A 224 19.26 5.74 10.65
N GLU A 225 19.31 4.41 10.60
CA GLU A 225 19.96 3.59 11.63
C GLU A 225 21.48 3.88 11.74
N PHE A 226 22.08 4.48 10.72
CA PHE A 226 23.51 4.81 10.68
C PHE A 226 23.83 6.22 11.18
N SER A 227 22.97 7.19 10.95
CA SER A 227 23.19 8.62 11.23
C SER A 227 22.32 9.17 12.36
N GLY A 228 21.34 8.39 12.83
CA GLY A 228 20.35 8.81 13.83
C GLY A 228 19.48 10.00 13.40
N SER A 229 19.60 10.42 12.14
CA SER A 229 18.94 11.60 11.61
C SER A 229 17.57 11.25 11.03
N LEU A 230 16.60 12.14 11.24
CA LEU A 230 15.27 12.01 10.64
C LEU A 230 15.39 12.16 9.12
N VAL A 231 15.22 11.07 8.38
CA VAL A 231 15.16 11.14 6.93
C VAL A 231 13.74 11.52 6.53
N LYS A 232 13.59 12.70 5.91
CA LYS A 232 12.32 13.14 5.35
C LYS A 232 12.21 12.69 3.90
N MET A 233 11.18 11.92 3.59
CA MET A 233 10.85 11.48 2.24
C MET A 233 10.36 12.65 1.39
N THR A 234 10.72 12.66 0.10
CA THR A 234 10.10 13.55 -0.88
C THR A 234 8.64 13.14 -1.12
N LYS A 235 7.87 13.99 -1.81
CA LYS A 235 6.51 13.60 -2.21
C LYS A 235 6.54 12.39 -3.15
N PRO A 236 5.53 11.50 -3.09
CA PRO A 236 5.44 10.37 -4.01
C PRO A 236 5.44 10.81 -5.47
N ARG A 237 5.98 9.94 -6.32
CA ARG A 237 6.01 10.12 -7.77
C ARG A 237 4.59 10.11 -8.32
N ILE A 238 4.32 10.97 -9.31
CA ILE A 238 3.07 10.97 -10.07
C ILE A 238 3.28 10.16 -11.35
N LEU A 239 2.46 9.14 -11.54
CA LEU A 239 2.34 8.40 -12.79
C LEU A 239 1.67 9.28 -13.84
N SER A 240 2.29 9.36 -15.02
CA SER A 240 1.72 10.01 -16.19
C SER A 240 0.53 9.22 -16.75
N ASN A 241 -0.40 9.87 -17.46
CA ASN A 241 -1.52 9.16 -18.11
C ASN A 241 -1.05 7.99 -19.00
N LYS A 242 0.12 8.10 -19.64
CA LYS A 242 0.71 7.02 -20.44
C LYS A 242 1.09 5.81 -19.58
N GLU A 243 1.69 6.05 -18.42
CA GLU A 243 2.01 4.98 -17.47
C GLU A 243 0.73 4.34 -16.92
N ILE A 244 -0.26 5.17 -16.57
CA ILE A 244 -1.55 4.69 -16.02
C ILE A 244 -2.26 3.79 -17.05
N THR A 245 -2.30 4.19 -18.32
CA THR A 245 -2.86 3.37 -19.40
C THR A 245 -2.09 2.06 -19.58
N ARG A 246 -0.76 2.08 -19.52
CA ARG A 246 0.06 0.85 -19.64
C ARG A 246 -0.27 -0.16 -18.54
N LEU A 247 -0.59 0.33 -17.35
CA LEU A 247 -0.94 -0.49 -16.18
C LEU A 247 -2.41 -0.92 -16.17
N ASN A 248 -3.19 -0.58 -17.20
CA ASN A 248 -4.62 -0.86 -17.29
C ASN A 248 -5.45 -0.26 -16.13
N PHE A 249 -4.99 0.85 -15.56
CA PHE A 249 -5.70 1.55 -14.49
C PHE A 249 -6.65 2.62 -15.05
N ASN A 250 -7.74 2.89 -14.33
CA ASN A 250 -8.61 4.01 -14.67
C ASN A 250 -7.90 5.35 -14.43
N ILE A 251 -7.69 6.12 -15.49
CA ILE A 251 -6.96 7.40 -15.46
C ILE A 251 -7.57 8.39 -14.46
N LYS A 252 -8.90 8.48 -14.41
CA LYS A 252 -9.58 9.44 -13.53
C LYS A 252 -9.40 9.06 -12.06
N GLN A 253 -9.60 7.80 -11.71
CA GLN A 253 -9.44 7.31 -10.34
C GLN A 253 -7.98 7.44 -9.88
N MET A 254 -7.02 7.02 -10.71
CA MET A 254 -5.60 7.14 -10.39
C MET A 254 -5.18 8.60 -10.18
N ASN A 255 -5.57 9.51 -11.08
CA ASN A 255 -5.26 10.94 -10.93
C ASN A 255 -5.89 11.54 -9.66
N GLN A 256 -7.09 11.10 -9.29
CA GLN A 256 -7.74 11.53 -8.06
C GLN A 256 -6.92 11.08 -6.83
N VAL A 257 -6.55 9.80 -6.75
CA VAL A 257 -5.79 9.26 -5.61
C VAL A 257 -4.41 9.89 -5.47
N GLN A 258 -3.69 10.06 -6.58
CA GLN A 258 -2.37 10.71 -6.58
C GLN A 258 -2.45 12.15 -6.06
N LYS A 259 -3.45 12.91 -6.51
CA LYS A 259 -3.69 14.28 -6.04
C LYS A 259 -4.05 14.29 -4.56
N GLU A 260 -4.98 13.44 -4.14
CA GLU A 260 -5.41 13.35 -2.75
C GLU A 260 -4.25 13.06 -1.81
N SER A 261 -3.38 12.12 -2.16
CA SER A 261 -2.22 11.78 -1.35
C SER A 261 -1.20 12.92 -1.23
N ILE A 262 -0.92 13.62 -2.34
CA ILE A 262 0.00 14.76 -2.33
C ILE A 262 -0.56 15.92 -1.50
N ASP A 263 -1.85 16.23 -1.67
CA ASP A 263 -2.55 17.25 -0.89
C ASP A 263 -2.60 16.85 0.60
N PHE A 264 -2.66 15.55 0.89
CA PHE A 264 -2.62 15.00 2.25
C PHE A 264 -1.30 15.33 2.96
N ILE A 265 -0.17 15.19 2.29
CA ILE A 265 1.15 15.54 2.85
C ILE A 265 1.21 17.03 3.20
N ASP A 266 0.74 17.89 2.30
CA ASP A 266 0.71 19.34 2.56
C ASP A 266 -0.22 19.69 3.72
N PHE A 267 -1.36 19.00 3.82
CA PHE A 267 -2.30 19.13 4.93
C PHE A 267 -1.67 18.73 6.26
N MET A 268 -1.06 17.55 6.37
CA MET A 268 -0.42 17.09 7.62
C MET A 268 0.72 18.03 8.04
N ASN A 269 1.53 18.47 7.08
CA ASN A 269 2.59 19.45 7.31
C ASN A 269 2.06 20.79 7.83
N SER A 270 0.88 21.22 7.38
CA SER A 270 0.23 22.47 7.84
C SER A 270 -0.29 22.41 9.27
N LEU A 271 -0.43 21.20 9.84
CA LEU A 271 -0.84 20.98 11.22
C LEU A 271 0.35 20.82 12.17
N ASP A 272 1.57 21.07 11.67
CA ASP A 272 2.82 20.74 12.35
C ASP A 272 2.93 19.27 12.79
N TYR A 273 2.14 18.38 12.17
CA TYR A 273 2.30 16.94 12.37
C TYR A 273 3.71 16.55 11.94
N LEU A 274 4.40 15.84 12.81
CA LEU A 274 5.66 15.23 12.43
C LEU A 274 5.25 14.13 11.44
N SER A 275 5.42 14.35 10.13
CA SER A 275 5.22 13.32 9.09
C SER A 275 6.58 12.85 8.59
N ALA A 276 6.69 11.62 8.10
CA ALA A 276 7.90 11.15 7.41
C ALA A 276 8.22 11.96 6.14
N TYR A 277 7.32 12.81 5.65
CA TYR A 277 7.48 13.53 4.40
C TYR A 277 7.95 14.97 4.60
N THR A 278 8.74 15.46 3.63
CA THR A 278 9.29 16.82 3.60
C THR A 278 8.19 17.89 3.67
N ARG A 279 8.46 18.96 4.43
CA ARG A 279 7.66 20.19 4.38
C ARG A 279 7.98 20.93 3.10
N ARG A 280 6.98 21.55 2.47
CA ARG A 280 7.15 22.39 1.29
C ARG A 280 8.21 23.46 1.59
N VAL A 281 9.39 23.36 0.99
CA VAL A 281 10.36 24.46 1.02
C VAL A 281 9.71 25.59 0.23
N LYS A 282 9.24 26.64 0.91
CA LYS A 282 8.93 27.88 0.21
C LYS A 282 10.26 28.31 -0.42
N SER A 283 10.36 28.15 -1.74
CA SER A 283 11.38 28.83 -2.53
C SER A 283 11.32 30.29 -2.08
N LYS A 284 12.37 30.75 -1.40
CA LYS A 284 12.63 32.18 -1.32
C LYS A 284 12.87 32.57 -2.77
N ARG A 285 11.91 33.31 -3.36
CA ARG A 285 12.20 34.10 -4.55
C ARG A 285 13.33 35.03 -4.14
N THR A 286 14.54 34.69 -4.59
CA THR A 286 15.65 35.63 -4.73
C THR A 286 15.41 36.49 -5.95
#